data_AF-A0A4Z1GGM1-F1
#
_entry.id   AF-A0A4Z1GGM1-F1
#
_cell.length_a   1.000
_cell.length_b   1.000
_cell.length_c   1.000
_cell.angle_alpha   90.00
_cell.angle_beta   90.00
_cell.angle_gamma   90.00
#
_symmetry.space_group_name_H-M   'P 1'
#
loop_
_entity.id
_entity.type
_entity.pdbx_description
1 polymer ?
#
loop_
_entity_poly.entity_id
_entity_poly.type
_entity_poly.pdbx_seq_one_letter_code
_entity_poly.pdbx_strand_id
1 'polypeptide(L)'
;MPPLSDSSPSPNNSIEIVTRAIDGFMDKLQLTWAINAAKGLVELKPDSLLCREIELALLRVIGQTVSPDKVYLRIGNELNLFDRPAYRAANPLFHTILLCCYQMMQGWADEGWFENIPTIEQSLRDVAYIDARRLAGATGLSTQRDFEAYRSLESTMYNDHRLRMRVDTQVEMLEGMIARMEAAESNHDHNDVVEMGNRGE
;
A
#
# COMPACT_ATOMS: atom_id res chain seq x y z
N MET A 1 -31.95 -20.32 -14.57
CA MET A 1 -30.69 -19.73 -14.09
C MET A 1 -30.68 -19.83 -12.57
N PRO A 2 -29.65 -20.41 -11.94
CA PRO A 2 -29.54 -20.35 -10.49
C PRO A 2 -29.30 -18.88 -10.09
N PRO A 3 -29.86 -18.40 -8.97
CA PRO A 3 -29.61 -17.05 -8.49
C PRO A 3 -28.11 -16.89 -8.24
N LEU A 4 -27.51 -15.83 -8.80
CA LEU A 4 -26.16 -15.42 -8.45
C LEU A 4 -26.15 -15.24 -6.92
N SER A 5 -25.22 -15.91 -6.24
CA SER A 5 -25.05 -15.77 -4.80
C SER A 5 -24.78 -14.29 -4.49
N ASP A 6 -25.77 -13.57 -3.97
CA ASP A 6 -25.69 -12.18 -3.48
C ASP A 6 -24.84 -12.09 -2.20
N SER A 7 -23.73 -12.82 -2.16
CA SER A 7 -22.75 -12.76 -1.07
C SER A 7 -21.79 -11.60 -1.33
N SER A 8 -22.33 -10.38 -1.41
CA SER A 8 -21.53 -9.19 -1.14
C SER A 8 -20.92 -9.36 0.25
N PRO A 9 -19.60 -9.20 0.42
CA PRO A 9 -19.01 -9.30 1.75
C PRO A 9 -19.68 -8.27 2.66
N SER A 10 -20.08 -8.71 3.85
CA SER A 10 -20.66 -7.83 4.87
C SER A 10 -19.73 -6.63 5.11
N PRO A 11 -20.25 -5.41 5.32
CA PRO A 11 -19.43 -4.22 5.55
C PRO A 11 -18.34 -4.37 6.62
N ASN A 12 -18.62 -5.14 7.68
CA ASN A 12 -17.63 -5.43 8.72
C ASN A 12 -16.47 -6.29 8.22
N ASN A 13 -16.73 -7.23 7.31
CA ASN A 13 -15.70 -8.07 6.70
C ASN A 13 -14.75 -7.21 5.83
N SER A 14 -15.25 -6.19 5.14
CA SER A 14 -14.43 -5.34 4.27
C SER A 14 -13.42 -4.49 5.04
N ILE A 15 -13.82 -3.86 6.15
CA ILE A 15 -12.91 -3.08 7.00
C ILE A 15 -11.85 -4.00 7.64
N GLU A 16 -12.26 -5.18 8.10
CA GLU A 16 -11.34 -6.18 8.66
C GLU A 16 -10.32 -6.66 7.62
N ILE A 17 -10.75 -6.91 6.39
CA ILE A 17 -9.86 -7.31 5.28
C ILE A 17 -8.82 -6.21 5.00
N VAL A 18 -9.24 -4.95 4.90
CA VAL A 18 -8.31 -3.83 4.69
C VAL A 18 -7.34 -3.69 5.85
N THR A 19 -7.84 -3.73 7.09
CA THR A 19 -7.00 -3.64 8.29
C THR A 19 -5.96 -4.76 8.31
N ARG A 20 -6.37 -6.00 8.04
CA ARG A 20 -5.47 -7.16 7.99
C ARG A 20 -4.41 -7.03 6.89
N ALA A 21 -4.78 -6.51 5.72
CA ALA A 21 -3.82 -6.28 4.63
C ALA A 21 -2.77 -5.23 5.02
N ILE A 22 -3.20 -4.16 5.70
CA ILE A 22 -2.33 -3.11 6.21
C ILE A 22 -1.41 -3.63 7.31
N ASP A 23 -1.92 -4.43 8.25
CA ASP A 23 -1.09 -5.03 9.30
C ASP A 23 -0.06 -6.00 8.70
N GLY A 24 -0.45 -6.80 7.71
CA GLY A 24 0.49 -7.66 6.99
C GLY A 24 1.58 -6.88 6.22
N PHE A 25 1.29 -5.65 5.79
CA PHE A 25 2.30 -4.73 5.26
C PHE A 25 3.25 -4.23 6.36
N MET A 26 2.72 -3.85 7.53
CA MET A 26 3.54 -3.44 8.67
C MET A 26 4.48 -4.54 9.13
N ASP A 27 4.00 -5.78 9.22
CA ASP A 27 4.81 -6.94 9.56
C ASP A 27 5.95 -7.16 8.56
N LYS A 28 5.70 -6.96 7.26
CA LYS A 28 6.74 -7.01 6.22
C LYS A 28 7.78 -5.93 6.42
N LEU A 29 7.39 -4.68 6.71
CA LEU A 29 8.35 -3.61 6.98
C LEU A 29 9.23 -3.92 8.20
N GLN A 30 8.64 -4.49 9.26
CA GLN A 30 9.39 -4.91 10.46
C GLN A 30 10.36 -6.04 10.15
N LEU A 31 9.94 -7.04 9.36
CA LEU A 31 10.82 -8.12 8.94
C LEU A 31 11.97 -7.59 8.06
N THR A 32 11.67 -6.74 7.09
CA THR A 32 12.65 -6.06 6.24
C THR A 32 13.65 -5.27 7.08
N TRP A 33 13.16 -4.51 8.06
CA TRP A 33 14.03 -3.84 9.03
C TRP A 33 14.93 -4.83 9.77
N ALA A 34 14.37 -5.89 10.37
CA ALA A 34 15.12 -6.84 11.18
C ALA A 34 16.25 -7.52 10.38
N ILE A 35 15.95 -7.93 9.13
CA ILE A 35 16.93 -8.54 8.22
C ILE A 35 18.07 -7.56 7.92
N ASN A 36 17.75 -6.30 7.61
CA ASN A 36 18.76 -5.31 7.23
C ASN A 36 19.56 -4.81 8.44
N ALA A 37 18.93 -4.64 9.60
CA ALA A 37 19.59 -4.32 10.86
C ALA A 37 20.59 -5.42 11.26
N ALA A 38 20.24 -6.70 11.06
CA ALA A 38 21.15 -7.82 11.29
C ALA A 38 22.37 -7.81 10.35
N LYS A 39 22.23 -7.24 9.15
CA LYS A 39 23.34 -6.99 8.20
C LYS A 39 24.16 -5.73 8.56
N GLY A 40 23.82 -5.04 9.66
CA GLY A 40 24.52 -3.83 10.10
C GLY A 40 24.08 -2.55 9.41
N LEU A 41 22.99 -2.58 8.63
CA LEU A 41 22.41 -1.36 8.05
C LEU A 41 21.69 -0.57 9.13
N VAL A 42 22.04 0.70 9.25
CA VAL A 42 21.49 1.61 10.27
C VAL A 42 20.65 2.74 9.68
N GLU A 43 20.75 2.97 8.37
CA GLU A 43 20.07 4.05 7.66
C GLU A 43 19.60 3.55 6.29
N LEU A 44 18.43 4.04 5.87
CA LEU A 44 17.90 3.85 4.54
C LEU A 44 18.47 4.92 3.60
N LYS A 45 19.27 4.50 2.62
CA LYS A 45 19.80 5.42 1.60
C LYS A 45 18.73 5.72 0.54
N PRO A 46 18.62 6.98 0.07
CA PRO A 46 17.78 7.30 -1.08
C PRO A 46 18.19 6.45 -2.30
N ASP A 47 17.20 6.06 -3.10
CA ASP A 47 17.38 5.28 -4.33
C ASP A 47 18.10 3.93 -4.17
N SER A 48 18.31 3.45 -2.94
CA SER A 48 18.88 2.12 -2.70
C SER A 48 17.90 1.01 -3.10
N LEU A 49 18.42 -0.21 -3.31
CA LEU A 49 17.58 -1.39 -3.58
C LEU A 49 16.48 -1.53 -2.52
N LEU A 50 16.86 -1.46 -1.24
CA LEU A 50 15.93 -1.48 -0.11
C LEU A 50 14.85 -0.39 -0.20
N CYS A 51 15.18 0.84 -0.61
CA CYS A 51 14.21 1.91 -0.78
C CYS A 51 13.18 1.56 -1.85
N ARG A 52 13.63 0.98 -2.97
CA ARG A 52 12.74 0.52 -4.06
C ARG A 52 11.88 -0.66 -3.66
N GLU A 53 12.41 -1.61 -2.89
CA GLU A 53 11.62 -2.72 -2.35
C GLU A 53 10.52 -2.24 -1.39
N ILE A 54 10.82 -1.23 -0.56
CA ILE A 54 9.85 -0.60 0.34
C ILE A 54 8.77 0.13 -0.48
N GLU A 55 9.17 0.91 -1.49
CA GLU A 55 8.26 1.58 -2.42
C GLU A 55 7.32 0.59 -3.10
N LEU A 56 7.86 -0.53 -3.61
CA LEU A 56 7.09 -1.60 -4.21
C LEU A 56 6.09 -2.23 -3.23
N ALA A 57 6.53 -2.51 -1.99
CA ALA A 57 5.66 -3.06 -0.96
C ALA A 57 4.50 -2.11 -0.60
N LEU A 58 4.79 -0.80 -0.53
CA LEU A 58 3.81 0.24 -0.25
C LEU A 58 2.77 0.38 -1.38
N LEU A 59 3.22 0.38 -2.64
CA LEU A 59 2.31 0.39 -3.80
C LEU A 59 1.41 -0.85 -3.82
N ARG A 60 1.96 -2.03 -3.52
CA ARG A 60 1.18 -3.28 -3.49
C ARG A 60 0.08 -3.25 -2.42
N VAL A 61 0.34 -2.72 -1.22
CA VAL A 61 -0.72 -2.62 -0.19
C VAL A 61 -1.78 -1.59 -0.59
N ILE A 62 -1.40 -0.49 -1.24
CA ILE A 62 -2.35 0.49 -1.77
C ILE A 62 -3.20 -0.13 -2.88
N GLY A 63 -2.59 -0.85 -3.83
CA GLY A 63 -3.32 -1.55 -4.90
C GLY A 63 -4.28 -2.62 -4.38
N GLN A 64 -3.90 -3.35 -3.33
CA GLN A 64 -4.74 -4.37 -2.70
C GLN A 64 -5.93 -3.78 -1.95
N THR A 65 -5.73 -2.68 -1.22
CA THR A 65 -6.74 -2.12 -0.32
C THR A 65 -7.58 -1.02 -0.94
N VAL A 66 -7.02 -0.30 -1.92
CA VAL A 66 -7.57 0.94 -2.48
C VAL A 66 -7.96 1.95 -1.38
N SER A 67 -7.28 1.88 -0.24
CA SER A 67 -7.57 2.70 0.95
C SER A 67 -6.30 3.43 1.39
N PRO A 68 -5.78 4.36 0.55
CA PRO A 68 -4.53 5.06 0.84
C PRO A 68 -4.63 5.88 2.14
N ASP A 69 -5.81 6.38 2.49
CA ASP A 69 -6.07 7.04 3.77
C ASP A 69 -5.75 6.14 4.98
N LYS A 70 -6.19 4.87 4.93
CA LYS A 70 -5.95 3.89 6.00
C LYS A 70 -4.48 3.51 6.11
N VAL A 71 -3.81 3.32 4.98
CA VAL A 71 -2.37 3.03 4.94
C VAL A 71 -1.59 4.21 5.54
N TYR A 72 -1.91 5.45 5.12
CA TYR A 72 -1.26 6.66 5.60
C TYR A 72 -1.45 6.86 7.12
N LEU A 73 -2.69 6.71 7.60
CA LEU A 73 -3.00 6.78 9.03
C LEU A 73 -2.26 5.72 9.85
N ARG A 74 -2.17 4.48 9.35
CA ARG A 74 -1.44 3.41 10.05
C ARG A 74 0.04 3.76 10.19
N ILE A 75 0.69 4.21 9.11
CA ILE A 75 2.11 4.59 9.11
C ILE A 75 2.34 5.77 10.07
N GLY A 76 1.48 6.79 10.02
CA GLY A 76 1.56 7.94 10.91
C GLY A 76 1.44 7.53 12.39
N ASN A 77 0.53 6.62 12.72
CA ASN A 77 0.38 6.12 14.08
C ASN A 77 1.63 5.38 14.57
N GLU A 78 2.30 4.62 13.71
CA GLU A 78 3.57 3.96 14.04
C GLU A 78 4.71 4.97 14.23
N LEU A 79 4.79 5.98 13.36
CA LEU A 79 5.76 7.06 13.51
C LEU A 79 5.61 7.81 14.84
N ASN A 80 4.38 8.04 15.31
CA ASN A 80 4.13 8.68 16.60
C ASN A 80 4.72 7.88 17.78
N LEU A 81 4.89 6.56 17.67
CA LEU A 81 5.56 5.76 18.71
C LEU A 81 7.05 6.13 18.84
N PHE A 82 7.65 6.65 17.76
CA PHE A 82 9.05 7.09 17.70
C PHE A 82 9.26 8.55 18.10
N ASP A 83 8.24 9.26 18.56
CA ASP A 83 8.38 10.60 19.15
C ASP A 83 9.22 10.58 20.42
N ARG A 84 9.25 9.44 21.14
CA ARG A 84 10.15 9.27 22.28
C ARG A 84 11.56 8.93 21.79
N PRO A 85 12.59 9.72 22.16
CA PRO A 85 13.96 9.50 21.70
C PRO A 85 14.51 8.09 21.95
N ALA A 86 14.07 7.44 23.03
CA ALA A 86 14.47 6.07 23.36
C ALA A 86 14.03 5.03 22.31
N TYR A 87 12.82 5.15 21.77
CA TYR A 87 12.33 4.24 20.73
C TYR A 87 13.07 4.45 19.41
N ARG A 88 13.36 5.72 19.07
CA ARG A 88 14.16 6.07 17.90
C ARG A 88 15.59 5.56 17.98
N ALA A 89 16.21 5.67 19.16
CA ALA A 89 17.56 5.15 19.38
C ALA A 89 17.62 3.61 19.32
N ALA A 90 16.55 2.93 19.76
CA ALA A 90 16.48 1.47 19.71
C ALA A 90 16.30 0.93 18.28
N ASN A 91 15.50 1.59 17.44
CA ASN A 91 15.20 1.12 16.08
C ASN A 91 15.33 2.25 15.03
N PRO A 92 16.53 2.80 14.81
CA PRO A 92 16.73 3.95 13.93
C PRO A 92 16.36 3.64 12.48
N LEU A 93 16.72 2.44 11.98
CA LEU A 93 16.40 2.02 10.62
C LEU A 93 14.89 1.88 10.41
N PHE A 94 14.15 1.29 11.34
CA PHE A 94 12.69 1.14 11.20
C PHE A 94 12.00 2.50 11.16
N HIS A 95 12.43 3.45 11.99
CA HIS A 95 11.96 4.83 11.92
C HIS A 95 12.22 5.45 10.53
N THR A 96 13.41 5.29 9.96
CA THR A 96 13.71 5.82 8.61
C THR A 96 12.88 5.16 7.51
N ILE A 97 12.59 3.86 7.63
CA ILE A 97 11.71 3.13 6.70
C ILE A 97 10.29 3.71 6.75
N LEU A 98 9.73 3.89 7.95
CA LEU A 98 8.40 4.45 8.12
C LEU A 98 8.31 5.89 7.60
N LEU A 99 9.34 6.69 7.86
CA LEU A 99 9.41 8.07 7.37
C LEU A 99 9.48 8.11 5.84
N CYS A 100 10.25 7.22 5.23
CA CYS A 100 10.31 7.06 3.78
C CYS A 100 8.93 6.72 3.20
N CYS A 101 8.22 5.74 3.76
CA CYS A 101 6.85 5.43 3.34
C CYS A 101 5.92 6.64 3.45
N TYR A 102 5.96 7.36 4.57
CA TYR A 102 5.13 8.53 4.81
C TYR A 102 5.39 9.64 3.78
N GLN A 103 6.66 9.92 3.49
CA GLN A 103 7.07 10.93 2.50
C GLN A 103 6.68 10.53 1.07
N MET A 104 6.82 9.26 0.70
CA MET A 104 6.37 8.77 -0.62
C MET A 104 4.86 8.93 -0.78
N MET A 105 4.07 8.55 0.23
CA MET A 105 2.63 8.75 0.19
C MET A 105 2.25 10.24 0.10
N GLN A 106 2.96 11.11 0.82
CA GLN A 106 2.74 12.54 0.72
C GLN A 106 3.05 13.08 -0.68
N GLY A 107 4.17 12.66 -1.28
CA GLY A 107 4.52 13.02 -2.65
C GLY A 107 3.46 12.58 -3.67
N TRP A 108 2.96 11.34 -3.55
CA TRP A 108 1.87 10.87 -4.41
C TRP A 108 0.55 11.63 -4.16
N ALA A 109 0.26 12.02 -2.91
CA ALA A 109 -0.89 12.87 -2.61
C ALA A 109 -0.75 14.23 -3.30
N ASP A 110 0.43 14.85 -3.23
CA ASP A 110 0.73 16.15 -3.86
C ASP A 110 0.66 16.07 -5.41
N GLU A 111 0.99 14.91 -5.98
CA GLU A 111 0.80 14.58 -7.41
C GLU A 111 -0.64 14.21 -7.79
N GLY A 112 -1.59 14.31 -6.85
CA GLY A 112 -3.01 14.06 -7.06
C GLY A 112 -3.37 12.59 -7.25
N TRP A 113 -2.55 11.64 -6.79
CA TRP A 113 -2.88 10.21 -6.90
C TRP A 113 -4.14 9.82 -6.13
N PHE A 114 -4.40 10.52 -5.02
CA PHE A 114 -5.47 10.20 -4.09
C PHE A 114 -6.65 11.18 -4.16
N GLU A 115 -6.69 12.03 -5.18
CA GLU A 115 -7.79 12.96 -5.38
C GLU A 115 -9.11 12.23 -5.62
N ASN A 116 -10.14 12.66 -4.88
CA ASN A 116 -11.51 12.15 -5.01
C ASN A 116 -11.67 10.65 -4.74
N ILE A 117 -10.70 10.01 -4.07
CA ILE A 117 -10.86 8.64 -3.59
C ILE A 117 -11.75 8.68 -2.34
N PRO A 118 -12.93 8.07 -2.37
CA PRO A 118 -13.81 8.01 -1.20
C PRO A 118 -13.22 7.08 -0.14
N THR A 119 -13.51 7.33 1.13
CA THR A 119 -13.08 6.41 2.19
C THR A 119 -13.88 5.11 2.14
N ILE A 120 -13.29 4.01 2.63
CA ILE A 120 -14.00 2.72 2.71
C ILE A 120 -15.33 2.83 3.49
N GLU A 121 -15.41 3.66 4.53
CA GLU A 121 -16.65 3.90 5.27
C GLU A 121 -17.71 4.63 4.44
N GLN A 122 -17.32 5.49 3.51
CA GLN A 122 -18.25 6.13 2.59
C GLN A 122 -18.80 5.10 1.61
N SER A 123 -17.93 4.31 0.96
CA SER A 123 -18.34 3.28 0.01
C SER A 123 -19.26 2.23 0.66
N LEU A 124 -18.95 1.80 1.89
CA LEU A 124 -19.77 0.86 2.63
C LEU A 124 -21.14 1.42 3.01
N ARG A 125 -21.24 2.72 3.33
CA ARG A 125 -22.53 3.37 3.60
C ARG A 125 -23.41 3.40 2.36
N ASP A 126 -22.84 3.69 1.20
CA ASP A 126 -23.56 3.74 -0.07
C ASP A 126 -24.07 2.35 -0.48
N VAL A 127 -23.23 1.30 -0.34
CA VAL A 127 -23.64 -0.09 -0.57
C VAL A 127 -24.75 -0.52 0.38
N ALA A 128 -24.59 -0.28 1.69
CA ALA A 128 -25.58 -0.67 2.69
C ALA A 128 -26.95 0.02 2.45
N TYR A 129 -26.95 1.27 1.98
CA TYR A 129 -28.17 1.98 1.62
C TYR A 129 -28.91 1.32 0.46
N ILE A 130 -28.20 0.96 -0.61
CA ILE A 130 -28.80 0.32 -1.79
C ILE A 130 -29.29 -1.09 -1.46
N ASP A 131 -28.52 -1.86 -0.69
CA ASP A 131 -28.90 -3.20 -0.25
C ASP A 131 -30.15 -3.17 0.64
N ALA A 132 -30.23 -2.23 1.59
CA ALA A 132 -31.41 -2.05 2.43
C ALA A 132 -32.66 -1.72 1.59
N ARG A 133 -32.53 -0.88 0.55
CA ARG A 133 -33.62 -0.60 -0.40
C ARG A 133 -34.05 -1.82 -1.19
N ARG A 134 -33.09 -2.64 -1.65
CA ARG A 134 -33.36 -3.87 -2.38
C ARG A 134 -34.13 -4.87 -1.50
N LEU A 135 -33.70 -5.04 -0.25
CA LEU A 135 -34.33 -5.93 0.72
C LEU A 135 -35.72 -5.47 1.15
N ALA A 136 -35.96 -4.16 1.21
CA ALA A 136 -37.27 -3.59 1.49
C ALA A 136 -38.29 -3.79 0.35
N GLY A 137 -37.91 -4.43 -0.76
CA GLY A 137 -38.80 -4.72 -1.88
C GLY A 137 -39.36 -3.45 -2.52
N ALA A 138 -38.61 -2.34 -2.48
CA ALA A 138 -39.05 -1.03 -2.94
C ALA A 138 -39.22 -1.01 -4.47
N THR A 139 -40.39 -1.49 -4.93
CA THR A 139 -40.84 -1.51 -6.33
C THR A 139 -41.47 -0.16 -6.69
N GLY A 140 -40.62 0.85 -6.86
CA GLY A 140 -41.05 2.20 -7.25
C GLY A 140 -39.97 2.93 -8.04
N LEU A 141 -40.33 4.08 -8.62
CA LEU A 141 -39.37 4.96 -9.30
C LEU A 141 -38.22 5.33 -8.35
N SER A 142 -36.99 5.38 -8.88
CA SER A 142 -35.81 5.80 -8.12
C SER A 142 -36.01 7.20 -7.54
N THR A 143 -35.71 7.34 -6.26
CA THR A 143 -35.71 8.62 -5.55
C THR A 143 -34.44 9.40 -5.89
N GLN A 144 -34.44 10.71 -5.65
CA GLN A 144 -33.24 11.54 -5.83
C GLN A 144 -32.03 10.99 -5.05
N ARG A 145 -32.26 10.49 -3.83
CA ARG A 145 -31.22 9.89 -2.99
C ARG A 145 -30.63 8.61 -3.59
N ASP A 146 -31.44 7.84 -4.32
CA ASP A 146 -30.94 6.65 -5.03
C ASP A 146 -29.99 7.06 -6.16
N PHE A 147 -30.35 8.09 -6.94
CA PHE A 147 -29.49 8.61 -7.99
C PHE A 147 -28.18 9.20 -7.46
N GLU A 148 -28.19 9.78 -6.27
CA GLU A 148 -26.98 10.27 -5.59
C GLU A 148 -26.08 9.09 -5.14
N ALA A 149 -26.67 8.05 -4.53
CA ALA A 149 -25.93 6.86 -4.12
C ALA A 149 -25.33 6.11 -5.33
N TYR A 150 -26.10 5.95 -6.42
CA TYR A 150 -25.58 5.34 -7.65
C TYR A 150 -24.43 6.13 -8.26
N ARG A 151 -24.55 7.47 -8.35
CA ARG A 151 -23.45 8.31 -8.84
C ARG A 151 -22.23 8.25 -7.94
N SER A 152 -22.41 8.19 -6.62
CA SER A 152 -21.32 8.04 -5.66
C SER A 152 -20.57 6.72 -5.86
N LEU A 153 -21.29 5.61 -6.01
CA LEU A 153 -20.69 4.29 -6.27
C LEU A 153 -20.00 4.20 -7.63
N GLU A 154 -20.61 4.77 -8.68
CA GLU A 154 -20.00 4.82 -10.01
C GLU A 154 -18.69 5.63 -9.96
N SER A 155 -18.70 6.79 -9.29
CA SER A 155 -17.50 7.59 -9.08
C SER A 155 -16.44 6.83 -8.27
N THR A 156 -16.86 6.09 -7.24
CA THR A 156 -15.96 5.24 -6.43
C THR A 156 -15.28 4.21 -7.32
N MET A 157 -16.06 3.42 -8.07
CA MET A 157 -15.53 2.37 -8.95
C MET A 157 -14.56 2.94 -9.99
N TYR A 158 -14.89 4.10 -10.57
CA TYR A 158 -14.04 4.78 -11.53
C TYR A 158 -12.71 5.22 -10.91
N ASN A 159 -12.75 5.89 -9.76
CA ASN A 159 -11.55 6.37 -9.08
C ASN A 159 -10.68 5.22 -8.56
N ASP A 160 -11.30 4.17 -8.03
CA ASP A 160 -10.62 2.94 -7.59
C ASP A 160 -9.89 2.26 -8.75
N HIS A 161 -10.57 2.10 -9.89
CA HIS A 161 -9.97 1.52 -11.09
C HIS A 161 -8.81 2.38 -11.60
N ARG A 162 -8.99 3.71 -11.65
CA ARG A 162 -7.93 4.64 -12.07
C ARG A 162 -6.70 4.55 -11.15
N LEU A 163 -6.90 4.48 -9.83
CA LEU A 163 -5.81 4.30 -8.88
C LEU A 163 -5.09 2.97 -9.14
N ARG A 164 -5.84 1.86 -9.28
CA ARG A 164 -5.24 0.54 -9.55
C ARG A 164 -4.40 0.54 -10.83
N MET A 165 -4.92 1.08 -11.93
CA MET A 165 -4.16 1.16 -13.19
C MET A 165 -2.85 1.95 -13.03
N ARG A 166 -2.88 3.04 -12.26
CA ARG A 166 -1.68 3.83 -11.97
C ARG A 166 -0.69 3.04 -11.11
N VAL A 167 -1.17 2.36 -10.07
CA VAL A 167 -0.36 1.50 -9.20
C VAL A 167 0.26 0.36 -10.00
N ASP A 168 -0.52 -0.37 -10.79
CA ASP A 168 -0.05 -1.52 -11.58
C ASP A 168 1.07 -1.10 -12.54
N THR A 169 0.91 0.04 -13.23
CA THR A 169 1.95 0.60 -14.10
C THR A 169 3.26 0.86 -13.34
N GLN A 170 3.16 1.42 -12.14
CA GLN A 170 4.32 1.80 -11.32
C GLN A 170 4.98 0.57 -10.68
N VAL A 171 4.19 -0.41 -10.29
CA VAL A 171 4.67 -1.73 -9.84
C VAL A 171 5.49 -2.40 -10.94
N GLU A 172 5.00 -2.46 -12.18
CA GLU A 172 5.72 -3.08 -13.29
C GLU A 172 7.07 -2.37 -13.55
N MET A 173 7.06 -1.03 -13.54
CA MET A 173 8.29 -0.24 -13.70
C MET A 173 9.30 -0.49 -12.57
N LEU A 174 8.85 -0.54 -11.32
CA LEU A 174 9.68 -0.76 -10.15
C LEU A 174 10.24 -2.18 -10.09
N GLU A 175 9.44 -3.19 -10.40
CA GLU A 175 9.90 -4.59 -10.49
C GLU A 175 11.03 -4.71 -11.51
N GLY A 176 10.88 -4.10 -12.70
CA GLY A 176 11.94 -4.06 -13.69
C GLY A 176 13.19 -3.31 -13.21
N MET A 177 13.04 -2.25 -12.42
CA MET A 177 14.17 -1.50 -11.83
C MET A 177 14.92 -2.32 -10.78
N ILE A 178 14.19 -2.92 -9.85
CA ILE A 178 14.72 -3.77 -8.78
C ILE A 178 15.50 -4.94 -9.38
N ALA A 179 14.93 -5.65 -10.35
CA ALA A 179 15.61 -6.77 -11.01
C ALA A 179 16.95 -6.36 -11.66
N ARG A 180 17.02 -5.15 -12.25
CA ARG A 180 18.28 -4.62 -12.80
C ARG A 180 19.29 -4.27 -11.71
N MET A 181 18.85 -3.73 -10.59
CA MET A 181 19.70 -3.39 -9.45
C MET A 181 20.28 -4.65 -8.81
N GLU A 182 19.46 -5.66 -8.56
CA GLU A 182 19.89 -6.98 -8.03
C GLU A 182 20.92 -7.64 -8.96
N ALA A 183 20.70 -7.59 -10.28
CA ALA A 183 21.65 -8.12 -11.26
C ALA A 183 22.97 -7.34 -11.28
N ALA A 184 22.96 -6.04 -11.01
CA ALA A 184 24.18 -5.24 -10.92
C ALA A 184 24.99 -5.58 -9.66
N GLU A 185 24.34 -5.78 -8.52
CA GLU A 185 24.98 -6.18 -7.26
C GLU A 185 25.61 -7.58 -7.37
N SER A 186 24.92 -8.54 -7.97
CA SER A 186 25.46 -9.91 -8.13
C SER A 186 26.67 -10.00 -9.07
N ASN A 187 26.71 -9.16 -10.10
CA ASN A 187 27.86 -9.09 -11.02
C ASN A 187 29.08 -8.41 -10.38
N HIS A 188 28.90 -7.54 -9.40
CA HIS A 188 30.01 -6.90 -8.68
C HIS A 188 30.69 -7.89 -7.72
N ASP A 189 29.92 -8.70 -7.00
CA ASP A 189 30.44 -9.77 -6.13
C ASP A 189 31.24 -10.84 -6.91
N HIS A 190 30.97 -11.03 -8.21
CA HIS A 190 31.75 -11.94 -9.06
C HIS A 190 33.09 -11.36 -9.54
N ASN A 191 33.22 -10.05 -9.69
CA ASN A 191 34.48 -9.44 -10.14
C ASN A 191 35.52 -9.31 -9.00
N ASP A 192 35.08 -9.10 -7.76
CA ASP A 192 35.99 -9.01 -6.59
C ASP A 192 36.67 -10.36 -6.27
N VAL A 193 36.05 -11.48 -6.63
CA VAL A 193 36.65 -12.82 -6.47
C VAL A 193 37.70 -13.10 -7.55
N VAL A 194 37.54 -12.53 -8.75
CA VAL A 194 38.48 -12.74 -9.87
C VAL A 194 39.74 -11.85 -9.72
N GLU A 195 39.61 -10.63 -9.19
CA GLU A 195 40.78 -9.76 -8.96
C GLU A 195 41.67 -10.21 -7.78
N MET A 196 41.09 -10.86 -6.75
CA MET A 196 41.86 -11.46 -5.66
C MET A 196 42.57 -12.76 -6.05
N GLY A 197 42.18 -13.39 -7.17
CA GLY A 197 42.83 -14.58 -7.73
C GLY A 197 44.03 -14.32 -8.63
N ASN A 198 44.30 -13.05 -9.00
CA ASN A 198 45.33 -12.68 -9.98
C ASN A 198 46.54 -11.94 -9.37
N ARG A 199 46.71 -11.99 -8.04
CA ARG A 199 47.87 -11.42 -7.33
C ARG A 199 48.78 -12.47 -6.67
N GLY A 200 48.87 -13.65 -7.26
CA GLY A 200 49.78 -14.70 -6.79
C GLY A 200 50.21 -15.63 -7.91
N GLU A 201 51.20 -15.19 -8.69
CA GLU A 201 52.50 -15.86 -9.00
C GLU A 201 53.22 -15.13 -10.14
#